data_AF-A0A2R7R7C3-F1
#
_entry.id   AF-A0A2R7R7C3-F1
#
_cell.length_a   1.000
_cell.length_b   1.000
_cell.length_c   1.000
_cell.angle_alpha   90.00
_cell.angle_beta   90.00
_cell.angle_gamma   90.00
#
_symmetry.space_group_name_H-M   'P 1'
#
loop_
_entity.id
_entity.type
_entity.pdbx_description
1 polymer ?
#
loop_
_entity_poly.entity_id
_entity_poly.type
_entity_poly.pdbx_seq_one_letter_code
_entity_poly.pdbx_strand_id
1 'polypeptide(L)'
;MENTGTLFGWAFGDPARQREDSYMAGLQKEALHNATETARAKGVAVVEGSEAFTALSAEDTLVELDHAPGKLVVRCTVHVEGPGAGKLHAEGPMNG
;
A
#
# COMPACT_ATOMS: atom_id res chain seq x y z
N MET A 1 -3.38 -23.77 10.35
CA MET A 1 -2.56 -22.59 10.02
C MET A 1 -2.99 -22.17 8.64
N GLU A 2 -3.87 -21.17 8.57
CA GLU A 2 -4.37 -20.67 7.30
C GLU A 2 -3.22 -19.96 6.57
N ASN A 3 -3.00 -20.31 5.30
CA ASN A 3 -1.90 -19.81 4.49
C ASN A 3 -2.14 -18.34 4.11
N THR A 4 -1.96 -17.43 5.06
CA THR A 4 -2.08 -15.98 4.81
C THR A 4 -0.79 -15.42 4.22
N GLY A 5 -0.92 -14.53 3.23
CA GLY A 5 0.18 -13.74 2.67
C GLY A 5 0.00 -12.25 2.86
N THR A 6 0.85 -11.45 2.24
CA THR A 6 0.73 -9.99 2.19
C THR A 6 0.86 -9.46 0.78
N LEU A 7 0.15 -8.36 0.49
CA LEU A 7 0.28 -7.58 -0.75
C LEU A 7 0.35 -6.09 -0.46
N PHE A 8 0.94 -5.35 -1.41
CA PHE A 8 0.93 -3.89 -1.41
C PHE A 8 0.00 -3.34 -2.51
N GLY A 9 -0.70 -2.27 -2.18
CA GLY A 9 -1.28 -1.34 -3.14
C GLY A 9 -0.67 0.05 -2.94
N TRP A 10 -0.63 0.82 -4.01
CA TRP A 10 0.02 2.13 -4.03
C TRP A 10 -0.91 3.16 -4.65
N ALA A 11 -0.93 4.37 -4.10
CA ALA A 11 -1.52 5.55 -4.71
C ALA A 11 -0.50 6.69 -4.68
N PHE A 12 -0.53 7.54 -5.70
CA PHE A 12 0.41 8.64 -5.87
C PHE A 12 -0.35 9.96 -5.88
N GLY A 13 0.14 10.93 -5.15
CA GLY A 13 -0.52 12.21 -4.98
C GLY A 13 0.44 13.40 -5.00
N ASP A 14 -0.17 14.56 -4.82
CA ASP A 14 0.50 15.85 -4.69
C ASP A 14 0.90 16.09 -3.23
N PRO A 15 2.20 16.21 -2.91
CA PRO A 15 2.66 16.48 -1.56
C PRO A 15 2.14 17.81 -1.00
N ALA A 16 1.86 18.81 -1.84
CA ALA A 16 1.32 20.10 -1.39
C ALA A 16 -0.04 19.96 -0.68
N ARG A 17 -0.74 18.85 -0.94
CA ARG A 17 -2.07 18.53 -0.41
C ARG A 17 -2.05 17.49 0.70
N GLN A 18 -0.87 17.06 1.19
CA GLN A 18 -0.73 16.03 2.22
C GLN A 18 -1.44 16.38 3.54
N ARG A 19 -1.61 17.68 3.82
CA ARG A 19 -2.31 18.17 5.02
C ARG A 19 -3.85 18.21 4.88
N GLU A 20 -4.38 17.89 3.70
CA GLU A 20 -5.82 17.79 3.47
C GLU A 20 -6.33 16.38 3.81
N ASP A 21 -7.01 16.22 4.94
CA ASP A 21 -7.50 14.92 5.42
C ASP A 21 -8.37 14.18 4.38
N SER A 22 -9.23 14.90 3.67
CA SER A 22 -10.10 14.33 2.64
C SER A 22 -9.33 13.85 1.41
N TYR A 23 -8.23 14.53 1.06
CA TYR A 23 -7.34 14.13 -0.01
C TYR A 23 -6.56 12.87 0.37
N MET A 24 -6.01 12.83 1.59
CA MET A 24 -5.32 11.66 2.13
C MET A 24 -6.24 10.44 2.22
N ALA A 25 -7.49 10.63 2.67
CA ALA A 25 -8.49 9.56 2.68
C ALA A 25 -8.82 9.05 1.28
N GLY A 26 -8.77 9.92 0.26
CA GLY A 26 -8.91 9.54 -1.15
C GLY A 26 -7.78 8.62 -1.62
N LEU A 27 -6.53 9.01 -1.33
CA LEU A 27 -5.34 8.22 -1.68
C LEU A 27 -5.30 6.87 -0.95
N GLN A 28 -5.71 6.83 0.32
CA GLN A 28 -5.83 5.57 1.07
C GLN A 28 -6.85 4.62 0.41
N LYS A 29 -8.02 5.13 0.02
CA LYS A 29 -9.03 4.34 -0.69
C LYS A 29 -8.51 3.81 -2.03
N GLU A 30 -7.79 4.64 -2.78
CA GLU A 30 -7.18 4.23 -4.05
C GLU A 30 -6.09 3.16 -3.84
N ALA A 31 -5.22 3.32 -2.84
CA ALA A 31 -4.19 2.34 -2.52
C ALA A 31 -4.80 0.98 -2.11
N LEU A 32 -5.87 0.99 -1.30
CA LEU A 32 -6.60 -0.22 -0.93
C LEU A 32 -7.28 -0.86 -2.15
N HIS A 33 -7.90 -0.06 -3.03
CA HIS A 33 -8.48 -0.56 -4.26
C HIS A 33 -7.43 -1.25 -5.14
N ASN A 34 -6.25 -0.65 -5.30
CA ASN A 34 -5.15 -1.22 -6.09
C ASN A 34 -4.62 -2.53 -5.48
N ALA A 35 -4.53 -2.62 -4.15
CA ALA A 35 -4.19 -3.87 -3.46
C ALA A 35 -5.25 -4.96 -3.71
N THR A 36 -6.53 -4.57 -3.68
CA THR A 36 -7.67 -5.47 -3.88
C THR A 36 -7.73 -6.01 -5.31
N GLU A 37 -7.55 -5.15 -6.32
CA GLU A 37 -7.48 -5.57 -7.72
C GLU A 37 -6.28 -6.50 -7.97
N THR A 38 -5.14 -6.23 -7.31
CA THR A 38 -3.96 -7.11 -7.37
C THR A 38 -4.24 -8.48 -6.73
N ALA A 39 -4.90 -8.52 -5.57
CA ALA A 39 -5.32 -9.75 -4.91
C ALA A 39 -6.23 -10.58 -5.83
N ARG A 40 -7.25 -9.92 -6.41
CA ARG A 40 -8.18 -10.52 -7.37
C ARG A 40 -7.48 -11.09 -8.59
N ALA A 41 -6.54 -10.34 -9.18
CA ALA A 41 -5.75 -10.79 -10.33
C ALA A 41 -4.87 -12.02 -9.99
N LYS A 42 -4.47 -12.17 -8.72
CA LYS A 42 -3.71 -13.32 -8.20
C LYS A 42 -4.60 -14.48 -7.73
N GLY A 43 -5.92 -14.35 -7.82
CA GLY A 43 -6.86 -15.38 -7.39
C GLY A 43 -6.94 -15.57 -5.88
N VAL A 44 -6.55 -14.54 -5.10
CA VAL A 44 -6.61 -14.53 -3.63
C VAL A 44 -7.57 -13.43 -3.17
N ALA A 45 -8.08 -13.54 -1.95
CA ALA A 45 -8.95 -12.54 -1.33
C ALA A 45 -8.15 -11.69 -0.34
N VAL A 46 -8.56 -10.43 -0.17
CA VAL A 46 -8.06 -9.58 0.92
C VAL A 46 -8.80 -9.93 2.20
N VAL A 47 -8.08 -10.04 3.31
CA VAL A 47 -8.67 -10.16 4.64
C VAL A 47 -9.25 -8.80 5.05
N GLU A 48 -10.55 -8.74 5.29
CA GLU A 48 -11.25 -7.50 5.64
C GLU A 48 -10.67 -6.86 6.92
N GLY A 49 -10.43 -5.55 6.89
CA GLY A 49 -9.89 -4.80 8.03
C GLY A 49 -8.39 -4.99 8.28
N SER A 50 -7.68 -5.66 7.37
CA SER A 50 -6.23 -5.87 7.47
C SER A 50 -5.38 -4.72 6.91
N GLU A 51 -6.01 -3.68 6.36
CA GLU A 51 -5.32 -2.59 5.70
C GLU A 51 -4.48 -1.73 6.66
N ALA A 52 -3.19 -1.62 6.36
CA ALA A 52 -2.26 -0.71 7.03
C ALA A 52 -1.69 0.30 6.03
N PHE A 53 -1.87 1.59 6.32
CA PHE A 53 -1.46 2.67 5.44
C PHE A 53 -0.14 3.30 5.89
N THR A 54 0.74 3.58 4.94
CA THR A 54 1.97 4.36 5.15
C THR A 54 2.02 5.44 4.09
N ALA A 55 2.09 6.71 4.51
CA ALA A 55 2.36 7.82 3.61
C ALA A 55 3.87 8.12 3.61
N LEU A 56 4.45 8.27 2.42
CA LEU A 56 5.83 8.66 2.20
C LEU A 56 5.80 9.95 1.40
N SER A 57 6.44 10.99 1.91
CA SER A 57 6.62 12.26 1.21
C SER A 57 8.10 12.64 1.25
N ALA A 58 8.54 13.38 0.23
CA ALA A 58 9.90 13.91 0.15
C ALA A 58 10.21 14.92 1.29
N GLU A 59 9.20 15.46 1.96
CA GLU A 59 9.38 16.37 3.09
C GLU A 59 9.69 15.63 4.41
N ASP A 60 9.18 14.40 4.57
CA ASP A 60 9.22 13.67 5.85
C ASP A 60 10.18 12.47 5.88
N THR A 61 10.88 12.14 4.79
CA THR A 61 11.74 10.95 4.72
C THR A 61 13.13 11.19 4.14
N LEU A 62 14.16 10.65 4.81
CA LEU A 62 15.55 10.52 4.32
C LEU A 62 15.70 9.46 3.20
N VAL A 63 14.59 9.05 2.58
CA VAL A 63 14.62 8.08 1.49
C VAL A 63 14.96 8.87 0.22
N GLU A 64 16.10 8.57 -0.38
CA GLU A 64 16.41 9.01 -1.74
C GLU A 64 15.34 8.47 -2.69
N LEU A 65 14.29 9.27 -2.91
CA LEU A 65 13.31 9.10 -3.97
C LEU A 65 13.95 9.51 -5.31
N ASP A 66 15.11 8.96 -5.64
CA ASP A 66 15.86 9.30 -6.86
C ASP A 66 15.08 9.00 -8.15
N HIS A 67 13.99 8.20 -8.04
CA HIS A 67 13.06 7.95 -9.13
C HIS A 67 11.65 8.56 -8.95
N ALA A 68 11.41 9.35 -7.88
CA ALA A 68 10.13 10.04 -7.67
C ALA A 68 10.29 11.41 -6.98
N PRO A 69 11.03 12.37 -7.58
CA PRO A 69 11.10 13.72 -7.04
C PRO A 69 9.70 14.36 -7.02
N GLY A 70 9.27 14.80 -5.84
CA GLY A 70 8.04 15.58 -5.66
C GLY A 70 6.74 14.79 -5.60
N LYS A 71 6.74 13.51 -5.23
CA LYS A 71 5.51 12.70 -5.13
C LYS A 71 5.21 12.26 -3.71
N LEU A 72 3.98 12.51 -3.28
CA LEU A 72 3.39 11.84 -2.14
C LEU A 72 3.02 10.42 -2.57
N VAL A 73 3.41 9.42 -1.79
CA VAL A 73 3.08 8.02 -2.03
C VAL A 73 2.34 7.47 -0.83
N VAL A 74 1.15 6.92 -1.05
CA VAL A 74 0.41 6.17 -0.03
C VAL A 74 0.52 4.69 -0.37
N ARG A 75 1.18 3.93 0.51
CA ARG A 75 1.21 2.47 0.48
C ARG A 75 0.10 1.92 1.35
N CYS A 76 -0.68 0.98 0.83
CA CYS A 76 -1.57 0.12 1.60
C CYS A 76 -0.96 -1.29 1.66
N THR A 77 -0.79 -1.84 2.85
CA THR A 77 -0.42 -3.25 3.06
C THR A 77 -1.65 -3.99 3.52
N VAL A 78 -1.95 -5.13 2.90
CA VAL A 78 -3.10 -5.98 3.29
C VAL A 78 -2.66 -7.42 3.50
N HIS A 79 -3.36 -8.12 4.37
CA HIS A 79 -3.30 -9.57 4.43
C HIS A 79 -4.17 -10.18 3.34
N VAL A 80 -3.72 -11.29 2.77
CA VAL A 80 -4.47 -12.04 1.76
C VAL A 80 -4.60 -13.50 2.15
N GLU A 81 -5.70 -14.11 1.72
CA GLU A 81 -6.03 -15.50 1.96
C GLU A 81 -6.52 -16.20 0.69
N GLY A 82 -6.54 -17.53 0.74
CA GLY A 82 -6.93 -18.37 -0.39
C GLY A 82 -5.77 -19.17 -0.99
N PRO A 83 -6.03 -19.89 -2.09
CA PRO A 83 -5.04 -20.79 -2.70
C PRO A 83 -3.76 -20.04 -3.11
N GLY A 84 -2.62 -20.45 -2.55
CA GLY A 84 -1.33 -19.85 -2.86
C GLY A 84 -1.03 -18.53 -2.15
N ALA A 85 -1.93 -18.01 -1.32
CA ALA A 85 -1.72 -16.77 -0.57
C ALA A 85 -0.47 -16.80 0.33
N GLY A 86 -0.21 -17.91 1.01
CA GLY A 86 1.00 -18.07 1.83
C GLY A 86 2.35 -18.04 1.08
N LYS A 87 2.35 -17.91 -0.25
CA LYS A 87 3.55 -17.65 -1.08
C LYS A 87 3.69 -16.18 -1.49
N LEU A 88 2.68 -15.36 -1.18
CA LEU A 88 2.68 -13.93 -1.46
C LEU A 88 3.27 -13.22 -0.25
N HIS A 89 4.47 -12.69 -0.43
CA HIS A 89 5.13 -11.86 0.56
C HIS A 89 5.38 -10.50 -0.04
N ALA A 90 4.80 -9.48 0.59
CA ALA A 90 5.05 -8.11 0.24
C ALA A 90 6.46 -7.74 0.71
N GLU A 91 7.46 -7.95 -0.14
CA GLU A 91 8.83 -7.50 0.11
C GLU A 91 8.95 -6.02 -0.28
N GLY A 92 9.03 -5.15 0.71
CA GLY A 92 9.38 -3.74 0.58
C GLY A 92 10.34 -3.38 1.71
N PRO A 93 11.11 -2.28 1.61
CA PRO A 93 12.06 -1.90 2.65
C PRO A 93 11.32 -1.80 3.98
N MET A 94 11.58 -2.79 4.84
CA MET A 94 11.22 -2.78 6.24
C MET A 94 12.14 -1.72 6.84
N ASN A 95 11.68 -0.47 6.88
CA ASN A 95 12.33 0.53 7.71
C ASN A 95 12.19 0.04 9.15
N GLY A 96 13.27 -0.52 9.67
CA GLY A 96 13.46 -0.86 11.08
C GLY A 96 13.72 0.39 11.91
#